data_AF-A0A7C7DIX5-F1
#
_entry.id   AF-A0A7C7DIX5-F1
#
_cell.length_a   1.000
_cell.length_b   1.000
_cell.length_c   1.000
_cell.angle_alpha   90.00
_cell.angle_beta   90.00
_cell.angle_gamma   90.00
#
_symmetry.space_group_name_H-M   'P 1'
#
loop_
_entity.id
_entity.type
_entity.pdbx_description
1 polymer ?
#
loop_
_entity_poly.entity_id
_entity_poly.type
_entity_poly.pdbx_seq_one_letter_code
_entity_poly.pdbx_strand_id
1 'polypeptide(L)'
;MLRRPGEGTDLKEPGNGEAPRRLRPQGHPLPTGSIYIAVARPEMPPMDLGSIKNEPAAVSKLVKKLGDPKNLVFCYEAGPCGYGLYRQLTKMGARCEVVAPSLVPE
;
A
#
# COMPACT_ATOMS: atom_id res chain seq x y z
N MET A 1 -18.44 -34.00 -39.06
CA MET A 1 -18.91 -34.19 -37.66
C MET A 1 -18.40 -33.00 -36.86
N LEU A 2 -19.27 -32.02 -36.56
CA LEU A 2 -18.94 -30.80 -35.82
C LEU A 2 -18.94 -31.09 -34.31
N ARG A 3 -17.90 -30.67 -33.57
CA ARG A 3 -17.97 -30.32 -32.14
C ARG A 3 -17.09 -29.09 -31.86
N ARG A 4 -17.65 -28.12 -31.13
CA ARG A 4 -17.03 -26.89 -30.56
C ARG A 4 -16.67 -27.17 -29.07
N PRO A 5 -16.34 -26.18 -28.21
CA PRO A 5 -15.12 -25.36 -28.10
C PRO A 5 -14.56 -25.33 -26.63
N GLY A 6 -13.37 -24.77 -26.43
CA GLY A 6 -12.99 -24.11 -25.17
C GLY A 6 -12.29 -24.96 -24.11
N GLU A 7 -10.97 -24.80 -24.01
CA GLU A 7 -10.22 -25.11 -22.78
C GLU A 7 -9.66 -23.79 -22.27
N GLY A 8 -10.30 -23.29 -21.20
CA GLY A 8 -10.05 -21.96 -20.64
C GLY A 8 -8.71 -21.88 -19.93
N THR A 9 -7.92 -20.88 -20.31
CA THR A 9 -6.94 -20.31 -19.38
C THR A 9 -7.72 -19.56 -18.31
N ASP A 10 -7.84 -20.15 -17.11
CA ASP A 10 -8.36 -19.47 -15.91
C ASP A 10 -7.34 -18.41 -15.46
N LEU A 11 -7.30 -17.31 -16.21
CA LEU A 11 -6.91 -16.02 -15.66
C LEU A 11 -8.06 -15.63 -14.74
N LYS A 12 -7.96 -16.04 -13.48
CA LYS A 12 -8.86 -15.59 -12.43
C LYS A 12 -8.65 -14.09 -12.25
N GLU A 13 -9.47 -13.31 -12.95
CA GLU A 13 -9.61 -11.88 -12.79
C GLU A 13 -9.85 -11.60 -11.29
N PRO A 14 -8.99 -10.82 -10.60
CA PRO A 14 -9.31 -10.38 -9.26
C PRO A 14 -10.52 -9.45 -9.33
N GLY A 15 -11.60 -9.88 -8.67
CA GLY A 15 -12.92 -9.26 -8.70
C GLY A 15 -12.91 -7.75 -8.47
N ASN A 16 -13.70 -7.09 -9.31
CA ASN A 16 -14.22 -5.74 -9.24
C ASN A 16 -14.28 -5.11 -7.83
N GLY A 17 -13.69 -3.92 -7.67
CA GLY A 17 -14.59 -2.78 -7.56
C GLY A 17 -14.42 -1.76 -6.43
N GLU A 18 -13.33 -1.72 -5.67
CA GLU A 18 -12.91 -0.46 -5.04
C GLU A 18 -11.40 -0.32 -5.17
N ALA A 19 -10.96 0.56 -6.07
CA ALA A 19 -9.62 1.12 -5.99
C ALA A 19 -9.43 1.60 -4.54
N PRO A 20 -8.28 1.33 -3.89
CA PRO A 20 -8.06 1.79 -2.52
C PRO A 20 -8.39 3.28 -2.48
N ARG A 21 -9.49 3.64 -1.80
CA ARG A 21 -9.93 5.04 -1.74
C ARG A 21 -8.72 5.81 -1.30
N ARG A 22 -8.26 6.71 -2.17
CA ARG A 22 -7.07 7.51 -1.90
C ARG A 22 -7.41 8.29 -0.64
N LEU A 23 -6.90 7.81 0.51
CA LEU A 23 -7.06 8.47 1.79
C LEU A 23 -6.21 9.72 1.69
N ARG A 24 -6.78 10.76 1.07
CA ARG A 24 -6.17 12.07 1.10
C ARG A 24 -6.23 12.49 2.57
N PRO A 25 -5.09 12.76 3.23
CA PRO A 25 -5.14 13.51 4.47
C PRO A 25 -5.95 14.77 4.19
N GLN A 26 -6.97 15.03 5.00
CA GLN A 26 -7.89 16.16 4.87
C GLN A 26 -7.10 17.47 4.90
N GLY A 27 -6.60 17.94 3.75
CA GLY A 27 -6.04 19.28 3.49
C GLY A 27 -4.91 19.79 4.40
N HIS A 28 -4.48 19.04 5.42
CA HIS A 28 -3.58 19.54 6.45
C HIS A 28 -2.14 19.18 6.07
N PRO A 29 -1.24 20.15 5.91
CA PRO A 29 0.16 19.87 5.63
C PRO A 29 0.75 19.04 6.76
N LEU A 30 1.34 17.90 6.40
CA LEU A 30 2.07 17.07 7.36
C LEU A 30 3.30 17.83 7.85
N PRO A 31 3.75 17.62 9.10
CA PRO A 31 5.02 18.15 9.56
C PRO A 31 6.16 17.69 8.65
N THR A 32 7.13 18.57 8.39
CA THR A 32 8.29 18.27 7.54
C THR A 32 8.97 16.96 7.96
N GLY A 33 9.15 16.04 7.00
CA GLY A 33 9.75 14.73 7.24
C GLY A 33 8.81 13.69 7.85
N SER A 34 7.50 13.95 7.91
CA SER A 34 6.50 12.97 8.33
C SER A 34 5.80 12.31 7.14
N ILE A 35 5.32 11.09 7.36
CA ILE A 35 4.51 10.31 6.43
C ILE A 35 3.17 9.97 7.09
N TYR A 36 2.10 10.00 6.32
CA TYR A 36 0.78 9.58 6.78
C TYR A 36 0.58 8.09 6.53
N ILE A 37 -0.14 7.43 7.43
CA ILE A 37 -0.31 5.98 7.46
C ILE A 37 -1.79 5.65 7.61
N ALA A 38 -2.24 4.71 6.78
CA ALA A 38 -3.52 4.06 6.94
C ALA A 38 -3.43 2.57 6.65
N VAL A 39 -4.36 1.81 7.20
CA VAL A 39 -4.39 0.34 7.07
C VAL A 39 -5.73 -0.08 6.49
N ALA A 40 -5.69 -0.85 5.39
CA ALA A 40 -6.84 -1.52 4.83
C ALA A 40 -6.84 -3.00 5.25
N ARG A 41 -8.01 -3.55 5.58
CA ARG A 41 -8.21 -4.99 5.80
C ARG A 41 -9.38 -5.46 4.91
N PRO A 42 -9.41 -6.74 4.46
CA PRO A 42 -10.32 -7.20 3.40
C PRO A 42 -11.83 -6.94 3.63
N GLU A 43 -12.25 -6.76 4.87
CA GLU A 43 -13.66 -6.60 5.24
C GLU A 43 -13.91 -5.38 6.12
N MET A 44 -12.93 -4.46 6.21
CA MET A 44 -13.06 -3.25 7.01
C MET A 44 -12.75 -2.01 6.18
N PRO A 45 -13.46 -0.90 6.43
CA PRO A 45 -13.07 0.39 5.90
C PRO A 45 -11.60 0.70 6.25
N PRO A 46 -10.85 1.34 5.34
CA PRO A 46 -9.51 1.81 5.63
C PRO A 46 -9.48 2.65 6.92
N MET A 47 -8.56 2.31 7.82
CA MET A 47 -8.41 2.97 9.11
C MET A 47 -7.22 3.94 9.06
N ASP A 48 -7.48 5.20 9.37
CA ASP A 48 -6.47 6.24 9.59
C ASP A 48 -5.67 5.95 10.88
N LEU A 49 -4.33 5.91 10.77
CA LEU A 49 -3.42 5.78 11.92
C LEU A 49 -2.63 7.08 12.21
N GLY A 50 -2.90 8.15 11.49
CA GLY A 50 -2.25 9.44 11.57
C GLY A 50 -0.91 9.49 10.85
N SER A 51 -0.02 10.34 11.33
CA SER A 51 1.32 10.51 10.76
C SER A 51 2.43 10.06 11.69
N ILE A 52 3.51 9.52 11.12
CA ILE A 52 4.75 9.19 11.82
C ILE A 52 5.93 9.92 11.19
N LYS A 53 7.03 10.06 11.94
CA LYS A 53 8.30 10.49 11.36
C LYS A 53 8.80 9.46 10.34
N ASN A 54 9.34 9.91 9.22
CA ASN A 54 9.99 9.08 8.21
C ASN A 54 11.41 8.67 8.65
N GLU A 55 11.53 8.06 9.83
CA GLU A 55 12.78 7.64 10.45
C GLU A 55 12.75 6.13 10.71
N PRO A 56 13.88 5.41 10.55
CA PRO A 56 13.93 3.95 10.71
C PRO A 56 13.32 3.43 12.02
N ALA A 57 13.54 4.13 13.14
CA ALA A 57 13.01 3.75 14.44
C ALA A 57 11.47 3.83 14.49
N ALA A 58 10.90 4.91 13.94
CA ALA A 58 9.45 5.10 13.90
C ALA A 58 8.77 4.09 12.97
N VAL A 59 9.35 3.86 11.79
CA VAL A 59 8.84 2.88 10.82
C VAL A 59 8.92 1.47 11.40
N SER A 60 10.04 1.07 11.99
CA SER A 60 10.17 -0.26 12.62
C SER A 60 9.16 -0.45 13.76
N LYS A 61 8.92 0.57 14.58
CA LYS A 61 7.90 0.53 15.65
C LYS A 61 6.50 0.37 15.08
N LEU A 62 6.18 1.02 13.96
CA LEU A 62 4.90 0.84 13.26
C LEU A 62 4.76 -0.60 12.74
N VAL A 63 5.75 -1.12 12.01
CA VAL A 63 5.68 -2.48 11.45
C VAL A 63 5.48 -3.52 12.56
N LYS A 64 6.23 -3.42 13.66
CA LYS A 64 6.06 -4.30 14.82
C LYS A 64 4.66 -4.22 15.45
N LYS A 65 4.00 -3.06 15.42
CA LYS A 65 2.62 -2.90 15.90
C LYS A 65 1.60 -3.53 14.95
N LEU A 66 1.89 -3.55 13.65
CA LEU A 66 0.98 -4.10 12.64
C LEU A 66 1.07 -5.63 12.54
N GLY A 67 2.22 -6.23 12.85
CA GLY A 67 2.39 -7.67 12.95
C GLY A 67 3.69 -8.17 12.31
N ASP A 68 3.66 -9.41 11.82
CA ASP A 68 4.78 -10.00 11.08
C ASP A 68 4.96 -9.28 9.73
N PRO A 69 6.13 -8.67 9.46
CA PRO A 69 6.42 -8.00 8.19
C PRO A 69 6.11 -8.84 6.96
N LYS A 70 6.32 -10.17 7.01
CA LYS A 70 6.12 -11.06 5.85
C LYS A 70 4.66 -11.14 5.39
N ASN A 71 3.73 -10.84 6.29
CA ASN A 71 2.29 -10.84 6.03
C ASN A 71 1.75 -9.43 5.74
N LEU A 72 2.61 -8.41 5.72
CA LEU A 72 2.24 -7.03 5.46
C LEU A 72 2.59 -6.62 4.03
N VAL A 73 1.62 -5.97 3.38
CA VAL A 73 1.80 -5.31 2.09
C VAL A 73 1.65 -3.81 2.31
N PHE A 74 2.68 -3.06 1.94
CA PHE A 74 2.67 -1.61 1.98
C PHE A 74 2.54 -1.03 0.57
N CYS A 75 1.75 0.02 0.43
CA CYS A 75 1.75 0.87 -0.76
C CYS A 75 2.27 2.24 -0.37
N TYR A 76 3.35 2.68 -1.02
CA TYR A 76 3.98 3.97 -0.78
C TYR A 76 3.88 4.83 -2.03
N GLU A 77 3.27 6.01 -1.92
CA GLU A 77 3.31 7.00 -3.00
C GLU A 77 4.68 7.66 -3.02
N ALA A 78 5.38 7.55 -4.15
CA ALA A 78 6.70 8.16 -4.31
C ALA A 78 6.58 9.69 -4.12
N GLY A 79 7.12 10.18 -3.02
CA GLY A 79 7.17 11.60 -2.70
C GLY A 79 8.56 12.21 -2.96
N PRO A 80 8.72 13.52 -2.74
CA PRO A 80 10.01 14.21 -2.87
C PRO A 80 11.10 13.64 -1.93
N CYS A 81 10.70 12.89 -0.90
CA CYS A 81 11.60 12.23 0.04
C CYS A 81 12.25 10.93 -0.50
N GLY A 82 11.90 10.48 -1.71
CA GLY A 82 12.55 9.36 -2.40
C GLY A 82 12.32 7.97 -1.80
N TYR A 83 13.15 7.00 -2.21
CA TYR A 83 12.98 5.56 -1.91
C TYR A 83 13.43 5.11 -0.51
N GLY A 84 13.64 6.03 0.43
CA GLY A 84 14.12 5.71 1.78
C GLY A 84 13.18 4.75 2.53
N LEU A 85 11.88 5.04 2.49
CA LEU A 85 10.86 4.24 3.15
C LEU A 85 10.74 2.84 2.54
N TYR A 86 10.71 2.77 1.20
CA TYR A 86 10.69 1.50 0.47
C TYR A 86 11.83 0.57 0.91
N ARG A 87 13.07 1.08 0.98
CA ARG A 87 14.23 0.29 1.42
C ARG A 87 14.15 -0.15 2.87
N GLN A 88 13.58 0.67 3.76
CA GLN A 88 13.40 0.30 5.16
C GLN A 88 12.41 -0.86 5.29
N LEU A 89 11.28 -0.79 4.59
CA LEU A 89 10.22 -1.80 4.62
C LEU A 89 10.69 -3.14 4.05
N THR A 90 11.36 -3.13 2.89
CA THR A 90 11.86 -4.37 2.26
C THR A 90 12.99 -5.02 3.06
N LYS A 91 13.87 -4.23 3.70
CA LYS A 91 14.89 -4.76 4.64
C LYS A 91 14.28 -5.47 5.85
N MET A 92 13.07 -5.11 6.26
CA MET A 92 12.34 -5.81 7.34
C MET A 92 11.60 -7.05 6.85
N GLY A 93 11.64 -7.36 5.55
CA GLY A 93 10.95 -8.52 4.95
C GLY A 93 9.50 -8.25 4.55
N ALA A 94 9.04 -6.99 4.59
CA ALA A 94 7.71 -6.62 4.13
C ALA A 94 7.68 -6.44 2.61
N ARG A 95 6.54 -6.77 1.99
CA ARG A 95 6.28 -6.40 0.60
C ARG A 95 5.93 -4.92 0.56
N CYS A 96 6.55 -4.18 -0.35
CA CYS A 96 6.27 -2.76 -0.53
C CYS A 96 6.16 -2.47 -2.02
N GLU A 97 5.07 -1.83 -2.43
CA GLU A 97 4.83 -1.36 -3.79
C GLU A 97 4.92 0.15 -3.83
N VAL A 98 5.62 0.67 -4.83
CA VAL A 98 5.78 2.12 -5.02
C VAL A 98 4.80 2.55 -6.10
N VAL A 99 3.86 3.43 -5.73
CA VAL A 99 2.86 3.99 -6.64
C VAL A 99 3.37 5.33 -7.13
N ALA A 100 3.51 5.48 -8.45
CA ALA A 100 3.73 6.78 -9.05
C ALA A 100 2.39 7.54 -9.12
N PRO A 101 2.33 8.83 -8.73
CA PRO A 101 1.10 9.61 -8.77
C PRO A 101 0.40 9.58 -10.14
N SER A 102 1.20 9.48 -11.22
CA SER A 102 0.78 9.45 -12.62
C SER A 102 0.13 8.13 -13.09
N LEU A 103 0.09 7.09 -12.26
CA LEU A 103 -0.44 5.76 -12.61
C LEU A 103 -1.81 5.46 -12.00
N VAL A 104 -2.39 6.40 -11.24
CA VAL A 104 -3.76 6.28 -10.75
C VAL A 104 -4.67 6.98 -11.76
N PRO A 105 -5.53 6.26 -12.51
CA PRO A 105 -6.50 6.89 -13.40
C PRO A 105 -7.44 7.79 -12.59
N GLU A 106 -7.77 8.97 -13.14
CA GLU A 106 -8.80 9.87 -12.59
C GLU A 106 -10.20 9.25 -12.65
#